data_AF-A0A845FB31-F1
#
_entry.id   AF-A0A845FB31-F1
#
_cell.length_a   1.000
_cell.length_b   1.000
_cell.length_c   1.000
_cell.angle_alpha   90.00
_cell.angle_beta   90.00
_cell.angle_gamma   90.00
#
_symmetry.space_group_name_H-M   'P 1'
#
loop_
_entity.id
_entity.type
_entity.pdbx_description
1 polymer ?
#
loop_
_entity_poly.entity_id
_entity_poly.type
_entity_poly.pdbx_seq_one_letter_code
_entity_poly.pdbx_strand_id
1 'polypeptide(L)'
;MRLILSAFAALFLLIGCQQEVDHEYNEVSIKDEESNVLVTSADFEKASIQEDSDRLRVKVDFKDSKLPEEMTEQYLNEQVYIYLGDKEIASPIIRKVTNNDSIQIIGDYTKEEAEQFVSVINQ
;
A
#
# COMPACT_ATOMS: atom_id res chain seq x y z
N MET A 1 43.60 -49.78 20.91
CA MET A 1 42.60 -50.21 21.91
C MET A 1 41.77 -48.98 22.27
N ARG A 2 40.44 -48.98 22.00
CA ARG A 2 39.44 -47.91 22.29
C ARG A 2 39.70 -46.58 21.53
N LEU A 3 38.85 -46.02 20.66
CA LEU A 3 37.38 -45.86 20.53
C LEU A 3 36.71 -45.02 21.63
N ILE A 4 36.71 -43.69 21.42
CA ILE A 4 35.77 -42.62 21.85
C ILE A 4 35.95 -41.51 20.78
N LEU A 5 35.01 -41.03 19.95
CA LEU A 5 33.58 -41.26 19.69
C LEU A 5 32.59 -40.41 20.51
N SER A 6 31.60 -39.81 19.80
CA SER A 6 30.63 -38.77 20.21
C SER A 6 31.21 -37.35 20.46
N ALA A 7 30.50 -36.23 20.29
CA ALA A 7 29.35 -35.78 19.48
C ALA A 7 28.78 -34.52 20.16
N PHE A 8 28.67 -33.39 19.46
CA PHE A 8 27.86 -32.19 19.76
C PHE A 8 28.20 -31.19 18.63
N ALA A 9 27.48 -31.09 17.50
CA ALA A 9 26.03 -30.98 17.29
C ALA A 9 25.42 -29.72 17.92
N ALA A 10 25.14 -28.73 17.06
CA ALA A 10 24.25 -27.59 17.24
C ALA A 10 24.40 -26.70 18.49
N LEU A 11 24.87 -25.47 18.27
CA LEU A 11 24.17 -24.29 18.82
C LEU A 11 24.37 -23.02 17.97
N PHE A 12 24.06 -23.10 16.68
CA PHE A 12 23.65 -21.92 15.90
C PHE A 12 22.26 -21.48 16.36
N LEU A 13 22.16 -20.99 17.59
CA LEU A 13 21.05 -20.13 17.98
C LEU A 13 21.30 -18.77 17.33
N LEU A 14 20.94 -18.70 16.05
CA LEU A 14 20.51 -17.46 15.43
C LEU A 14 19.33 -16.96 16.26
N ILE A 15 19.62 -16.17 17.29
CA ILE A 15 18.66 -15.27 17.91
C ILE A 15 18.46 -14.13 16.89
N GLY A 16 17.90 -14.49 15.74
CA GLY A 16 17.03 -13.59 15.00
C GLY A 16 15.83 -13.40 15.91
N CYS A 17 15.93 -12.45 16.83
CA CYS A 17 14.74 -11.82 17.38
C CYS A 17 13.97 -11.33 16.17
N GLN A 18 12.90 -12.07 15.88
CA GLN A 18 11.86 -11.72 14.94
C GLN A 18 11.48 -10.28 15.25
N GLN A 19 11.99 -9.35 14.45
CA GLN A 19 11.59 -7.96 14.56
C GLN A 19 10.13 -7.98 14.16
N GLU A 20 9.24 -7.85 15.15
CA GLU A 20 7.96 -7.21 14.94
C GLU A 20 8.29 -5.80 14.48
N VAL A 21 8.47 -5.68 13.15
CA VAL A 21 8.57 -4.38 12.52
C VAL A 21 7.15 -3.83 12.60
N ASP A 22 6.93 -3.06 13.65
CA ASP A 22 5.82 -2.14 13.73
C ASP A 22 6.02 -1.14 12.58
N HIS A 23 5.46 -1.51 11.42
CA HIS A 23 5.53 -0.73 10.20
C HIS A 23 4.61 0.48 10.38
N GLU A 24 5.08 1.46 11.15
CA GLU A 24 4.53 2.81 11.18
C GLU A 24 4.79 3.45 9.81
N TYR A 25 3.88 3.17 8.87
CA TYR A 25 3.88 3.78 7.56
C TYR A 25 3.60 5.27 7.71
N ASN A 26 4.37 6.11 7.01
CA ASN A 26 4.26 7.57 7.09
C ASN A 26 3.85 8.21 5.74
N GLU A 27 3.68 7.39 4.70
CA GLU A 27 3.39 7.86 3.35
C GLU A 27 2.46 6.89 2.62
N VAL A 28 1.57 7.46 1.82
CA VAL A 28 0.86 6.77 0.74
C VAL A 28 1.29 7.41 -0.57
N SER A 29 1.48 6.62 -1.63
CA SER A 29 1.73 7.17 -2.97
C SER A 29 1.06 6.36 -4.07
N ILE A 30 0.77 7.02 -5.19
CA ILE A 30 0.40 6.38 -6.47
C ILE A 30 1.53 6.66 -7.46
N LYS A 31 1.99 5.62 -8.17
CA LYS A 31 3.11 5.66 -9.11
C LYS A 31 2.74 5.05 -10.45
N ASP A 32 3.46 5.42 -11.52
CA ASP A 32 3.37 4.76 -12.83
C ASP A 32 4.28 3.53 -12.94
N GLU A 33 4.29 2.88 -14.12
CA GLU A 33 5.14 1.72 -14.45
C GLU A 33 6.66 2.03 -14.38
N GLU A 34 7.06 3.29 -14.50
CA GLU A 34 8.46 3.74 -14.36
C GLU A 34 8.83 4.12 -12.91
N SER A 35 7.90 3.95 -11.96
CA SER A 35 8.01 4.38 -10.55
C SER A 35 8.08 5.89 -10.33
N ASN A 36 7.66 6.72 -11.30
CA ASN A 36 7.46 8.15 -11.07
C ASN A 36 6.27 8.36 -10.13
N VAL A 37 6.40 9.29 -9.18
CA VAL A 37 5.32 9.60 -8.23
C VAL A 37 4.29 10.50 -8.89
N LEU A 38 3.03 10.04 -8.94
CA LEU A 38 1.90 10.76 -9.54
C LEU A 38 1.16 11.59 -8.49
N VAL A 39 0.92 11.01 -7.32
CA VAL A 39 0.35 11.67 -6.13
C VAL A 39 0.83 11.00 -4.85
N THR A 40 0.77 11.75 -3.75
CA THR A 40 1.22 11.39 -2.41
C THR A 40 0.11 11.63 -1.36
N SER A 41 0.34 11.20 -0.11
CA SER A 41 -0.54 11.52 1.02
C SER A 41 -0.75 13.03 1.22
N ALA A 42 0.18 13.88 0.77
CA ALA A 42 0.03 15.34 0.83
C ALA A 42 -1.11 15.87 -0.07
N ASP A 43 -1.45 15.16 -1.15
CA ASP A 43 -2.44 15.58 -2.16
C ASP A 43 -3.88 15.20 -1.78
N PHE A 44 -4.05 14.32 -0.78
CA PHE A 44 -5.35 13.85 -0.32
C PHE A 44 -5.89 14.70 0.84
N GLU A 45 -7.18 15.01 0.81
CA GLU A 45 -7.88 15.74 1.89
C GLU A 45 -8.31 14.80 3.02
N LYS A 46 -8.74 13.58 2.67
CA LYS A 46 -9.15 12.53 3.60
C LYS A 46 -9.27 11.18 2.90
N ALA A 47 -9.24 10.11 3.68
CA ALA A 47 -9.59 8.77 3.23
C ALA A 47 -10.62 8.11 4.15
N SER A 48 -11.34 7.11 3.62
CA SER A 48 -12.33 6.34 4.37
C SER A 48 -12.46 4.92 3.85
N ILE A 49 -12.68 3.97 4.75
CA ILE A 49 -13.02 2.59 4.39
C ILE A 49 -14.51 2.54 4.02
N GLN A 50 -14.81 1.89 2.91
CA GLN A 50 -16.17 1.50 2.52
C GLN A 50 -16.23 -0.02 2.51
N GLU A 51 -16.90 -0.59 3.51
CA GLU A 51 -17.25 -2.00 3.54
C GLU A 51 -18.58 -2.21 2.81
N ASP A 52 -18.57 -3.16 1.89
CA ASP A 52 -19.73 -3.70 1.20
C ASP A 52 -19.68 -5.22 1.37
N SER A 53 -20.80 -5.91 1.16
CA SER A 53 -21.09 -7.23 1.74
C SER A 53 -19.99 -8.30 1.57
N ASP A 54 -19.21 -8.23 0.48
CA ASP A 54 -18.05 -9.09 0.21
C ASP A 54 -16.79 -8.31 -0.24
N ARG A 55 -16.77 -6.97 -0.19
CA ARG A 55 -15.67 -6.16 -0.78
C ARG A 55 -15.30 -4.94 0.06
N LEU A 56 -14.07 -4.96 0.56
CA LEU A 56 -13.39 -3.83 1.18
C LEU A 56 -12.90 -2.85 0.10
N ARG A 57 -13.22 -1.56 0.25
CA ARG A 57 -12.79 -0.49 -0.67
C ARG A 57 -12.25 0.69 0.14
N VAL A 58 -11.22 1.37 -0.35
CA VAL A 58 -10.80 2.65 0.23
C VAL A 58 -11.26 3.78 -0.70
N LYS A 59 -12.05 4.73 -0.19
CA LYS A 59 -12.32 6.00 -0.89
C LYS A 59 -11.29 7.03 -0.43
N VAL A 60 -10.70 7.73 -1.39
CA VAL A 60 -9.79 8.86 -1.13
C VAL A 60 -10.37 10.10 -1.81
N ASP A 61 -10.46 11.19 -1.05
CA ASP A 61 -10.86 12.52 -1.51
C ASP A 61 -9.60 13.40 -1.65
N PHE A 62 -9.49 14.16 -2.73
CA PHE A 62 -8.33 14.99 -3.06
C PHE A 62 -8.50 16.44 -2.57
N LYS A 63 -7.37 17.10 -2.26
CA LYS A 63 -7.35 18.54 -1.94
C LYS A 63 -7.62 19.41 -3.17
N ASP A 64 -7.04 19.03 -4.31
CA ASP A 64 -7.36 19.62 -5.62
C ASP A 64 -8.34 18.72 -6.36
N SER A 65 -9.52 19.25 -6.68
CA SER A 65 -10.57 18.48 -7.38
C SER A 65 -10.23 18.17 -8.84
N LYS A 66 -9.21 18.81 -9.43
CA LYS A 66 -8.77 18.54 -10.81
C LYS A 66 -7.73 17.44 -10.91
N LEU A 67 -6.88 17.31 -9.90
CA LEU A 67 -5.79 16.33 -9.87
C LEU A 67 -6.24 14.88 -10.20
N PRO A 68 -7.39 14.35 -9.71
CA PRO A 68 -7.86 13.05 -10.14
C PRO A 68 -8.36 13.00 -11.60
N GLU A 69 -8.88 14.11 -12.15
CA GLU A 69 -9.24 14.22 -13.57
C GLU A 69 -7.97 14.19 -14.43
N GLU A 70 -7.04 15.11 -14.19
CA GLU A 70 -5.76 15.24 -14.91
C GLU A 70 -4.94 13.94 -14.87
N MET A 71 -4.82 13.29 -13.71
CA MET A 71 -4.15 12.00 -13.55
C MET A 71 -4.85 10.88 -14.35
N THR A 72 -6.19 10.80 -14.31
CA THR A 72 -6.92 9.73 -15.02
C THR A 72 -7.10 9.98 -16.51
N GLU A 73 -6.93 11.22 -16.98
CA GLU A 73 -6.76 11.55 -18.41
C GLU A 73 -5.37 11.16 -18.90
N GLN A 74 -4.31 11.54 -18.18
CA GLN A 74 -2.93 11.32 -18.60
C GLN A 74 -2.55 9.83 -18.68
N TYR A 75 -2.96 9.04 -17.68
CA TYR A 75 -2.59 7.62 -17.54
C TYR A 75 -3.72 6.67 -17.97
N LEU A 76 -4.57 7.09 -18.92
CA LEU A 76 -5.74 6.32 -19.34
C LEU A 76 -5.38 5.03 -20.09
N ASN A 77 -5.85 3.90 -19.56
CA ASN A 77 -5.52 2.51 -19.93
C ASN A 77 -4.18 1.96 -19.42
N GLU A 78 -3.42 2.75 -18.66
CA GLU A 78 -2.14 2.34 -18.08
C GLU A 78 -2.33 1.74 -16.67
N GLN A 79 -1.36 0.94 -16.23
CA GLN A 79 -1.33 0.42 -14.87
C GLN A 79 -0.71 1.46 -13.94
N VAL A 80 -1.36 1.72 -12.81
CA VAL A 80 -0.78 2.52 -11.72
C VAL A 80 -0.66 1.66 -10.47
N TYR A 81 0.33 1.98 -9.65
CA TYR A 81 0.72 1.19 -8.47
C TYR A 81 0.54 2.04 -7.22
N ILE A 82 -0.17 1.50 -6.24
CA ILE A 82 -0.59 2.19 -5.03
C ILE A 82 0.16 1.59 -3.86
N TYR A 83 0.92 2.42 -3.17
CA TYR A 83 1.84 2.02 -2.10
C TYR A 83 1.42 2.60 -0.75
N LEU A 84 1.64 1.78 0.29
CA LEU A 84 1.65 2.16 1.70
C LEU A 84 3.10 2.01 2.18
N GLY A 85 3.81 3.13 2.31
CA GLY A 85 5.29 3.15 2.36
C GLY A 85 5.91 2.43 1.16
N ASP A 86 6.73 1.41 1.41
CA ASP A 86 7.33 0.56 0.36
C ASP A 86 6.43 -0.61 -0.09
N LYS A 87 5.28 -0.83 0.57
CA LYS A 87 4.41 -1.98 0.29
C LYS A 87 3.36 -1.63 -0.76
N GLU A 88 3.39 -2.34 -1.89
CA GLU A 88 2.30 -2.30 -2.87
C GLU A 88 1.03 -2.92 -2.26
N ILE A 89 -0.10 -2.21 -2.35
CA ILE A 89 -1.40 -2.68 -1.86
C ILE A 89 -2.42 -2.88 -2.99
N ALA A 90 -2.26 -2.18 -4.12
CA ALA A 90 -3.13 -2.30 -5.28
C ALA A 90 -2.39 -1.84 -6.54
N SER A 91 -2.66 -2.50 -7.67
CA SER A 91 -2.10 -2.13 -8.98
C SER A 91 -3.17 -2.03 -10.07
N PRO A 92 -4.17 -1.13 -9.92
CA PRO A 92 -5.29 -1.02 -10.86
C PRO A 92 -4.88 -0.46 -12.22
N ILE A 93 -5.63 -0.83 -13.26
CA ILE A 93 -5.55 -0.19 -14.57
C ILE A 93 -6.61 0.91 -14.63
N ILE A 94 -6.22 2.13 -15.02
CA ILE A 94 -7.15 3.25 -15.16
C ILE A 94 -8.03 3.01 -16.41
N ARG A 95 -9.32 2.72 -16.22
CA ARG A 95 -10.25 2.38 -17.33
C ARG A 95 -11.18 3.52 -17.76
N LYS A 96 -11.19 4.63 -17.03
CA LYS A 96 -12.02 5.80 -17.30
C LYS A 96 -11.39 7.03 -16.66
N VAL A 97 -11.61 8.18 -17.28
CA VAL A 97 -11.45 9.48 -16.65
C VAL A 97 -12.48 9.63 -15.53
N THR A 98 -12.11 10.29 -14.42
CA THR A 98 -13.04 10.69 -13.36
C THR A 98 -13.16 12.20 -13.30
N ASN A 99 -14.39 12.71 -13.28
CA ASN A 99 -14.69 14.13 -13.07
C ASN A 99 -15.14 14.38 -11.62
N ASN A 100 -14.78 13.47 -10.70
CA ASN A 100 -15.04 13.59 -9.26
C ASN A 100 -13.74 13.93 -8.55
N ASP A 101 -13.86 14.69 -7.46
CA ASP A 101 -12.82 14.99 -6.46
C ASP A 101 -12.24 13.77 -5.71
N SER A 102 -12.61 12.56 -6.11
CA SER A 102 -12.32 11.34 -5.35
C SER A 102 -12.25 10.09 -6.21
N ILE A 103 -11.45 9.12 -5.73
CA ILE A 103 -11.28 7.79 -6.33
C ILE A 103 -11.67 6.69 -5.34
N GLN A 104 -11.94 5.50 -5.88
CA GLN A 104 -12.08 4.28 -5.10
C GLN A 104 -10.94 3.32 -5.46
N ILE A 105 -10.20 2.91 -4.45
CA ILE A 105 -9.12 1.95 -4.53
C ILE A 105 -9.70 0.58 -4.15
N ILE A 106 -9.34 -0.43 -4.95
CA ILE A 106 -9.66 -1.84 -4.75
C ILE A 106 -8.39 -2.60 -5.09
N GLY A 107 -7.95 -3.48 -4.18
CA GLY A 107 -6.74 -4.28 -4.33
C GLY A 107 -6.80 -5.51 -3.42
N ASP A 108 -5.68 -6.21 -3.32
CA ASP A 108 -5.55 -7.46 -2.57
C ASP A 108 -5.03 -7.23 -1.14
N TYR A 109 -5.34 -6.07 -0.56
CA TYR A 109 -4.93 -5.66 0.78
C TYR A 109 -5.84 -6.20 1.88
N THR A 110 -5.30 -6.35 3.09
CA THR A 110 -6.08 -6.76 4.27
C THR A 110 -6.88 -5.59 4.88
N LYS A 111 -7.73 -5.88 5.86
CA LYS A 111 -8.47 -4.83 6.59
C LYS A 111 -7.52 -3.92 7.35
N GLU A 112 -6.53 -4.49 8.01
CA GLU A 112 -5.51 -3.80 8.79
C GLU A 112 -4.69 -2.85 7.89
N GLU A 113 -4.36 -3.28 6.67
CA GLU A 113 -3.65 -2.46 5.67
C GLU A 113 -4.51 -1.29 5.17
N ALA A 114 -5.82 -1.50 4.98
CA ALA A 114 -6.75 -0.42 4.65
C ALA A 114 -6.93 0.57 5.81
N GLU A 115 -6.94 0.09 7.06
CA GLU A 115 -6.99 0.92 8.26
C GLU A 115 -5.72 1.75 8.42
N GLN A 116 -4.53 1.17 8.18
CA GLN A 116 -3.26 1.89 8.14
C GLN A 116 -3.22 2.93 7.02
N PHE A 117 -3.64 2.57 5.80
CA PHE A 117 -3.71 3.50 4.66
C PHE A 117 -4.61 4.71 4.95
N VAL A 118 -5.78 4.48 5.54
CA VAL A 118 -6.70 5.55 5.96
C VAL A 118 -6.11 6.38 7.11
N SER A 119 -5.41 5.74 8.05
CA SER A 119 -4.74 6.42 9.16
C SER A 119 -3.64 7.38 8.67
N VAL A 120 -2.82 6.96 7.70
CA VAL A 120 -1.73 7.79 7.12
C VAL A 120 -2.25 9.05 6.43
N ILE A 121 -3.41 8.96 5.77
CA ILE A 121 -3.99 10.10 5.04
C ILE A 121 -4.69 11.09 5.97
N ASN A 122 -5.22 10.62 7.11
CA ASN A 122 -6.03 11.42 8.02
C ASN A 122 -5.26 11.97 9.25
N GLN A 123 -3.91 12.05 9.18
CA GLN A 123 -3.06 12.59 10.25
C GLN A 123 -3.13 14.12 10.37
#